data_AF-A0A060BP17-F1
#
_entry.id   AF-A0A060BP17-F1
#
_cell.length_a   1.000
_cell.length_b   1.000
_cell.length_c   1.000
_cell.angle_alpha   90.00
_cell.angle_beta   90.00
_cell.angle_gamma   90.00
#
_symmetry.space_group_name_H-M   'P 1'
#
loop_
_entity.id
_entity.type
_entity.pdbx_description
1 polymer ?
#
loop_
_entity_poly.entity_id
_entity_poly.type
_entity_poly.pdbx_seq_one_letter_code
_entity_poly.pdbx_strand_id
1 'polypeptide(L)'
;PVLYRHVKFDDGTEPRGSVWQRTNSDGTFSKLGPVLPLPEGYTGHVRDPKVWRYQGRWYMVLGAQDRQKRGKVLLFSSADLHQWRNEGEIAGYGINDLHDAGY
;
A
#
# COMPACT_ATOMS: atom_id res chain seq x y z
N PRO A 1 -6.77 -1.32 -17.12
CA PRO A 1 -5.59 -1.38 -16.21
C PRO A 1 -5.93 -0.60 -14.94
N VAL A 2 -5.81 -1.21 -13.75
CA VAL A 2 -6.14 -0.50 -12.51
C VAL A 2 -4.92 0.27 -12.05
N LEU A 3 -4.98 1.59 -12.12
CA LEU A 3 -3.93 2.50 -11.65
C LEU A 3 -4.22 2.89 -10.21
N TYR A 4 -3.45 2.34 -9.27
CA TYR A 4 -3.53 2.71 -7.87
C TYR A 4 -2.56 3.88 -7.63
N ARG A 5 -3.07 5.01 -7.13
CA ARG A 5 -2.29 6.23 -6.89
C ARG A 5 -2.69 6.85 -5.55
N HIS A 6 -1.69 7.30 -4.80
CA HIS A 6 -1.89 8.12 -3.61
C HIS A 6 -2.47 9.49 -3.99
N VAL A 7 -3.62 9.86 -3.42
CA VAL A 7 -4.24 11.18 -3.60
C VAL A 7 -3.77 12.10 -2.49
N LYS A 8 -3.19 13.25 -2.83
CA LYS A 8 -3.02 14.38 -1.91
C LYS A 8 -4.16 15.37 -2.15
N PHE A 9 -4.71 15.95 -1.09
CA PHE A 9 -5.66 17.06 -1.22
C PHE A 9 -4.90 18.38 -1.42
N ASP A 10 -5.47 19.31 -2.18
CA ASP A 10 -4.84 20.60 -2.52
C ASP A 10 -4.70 21.55 -1.32
N ASP A 11 -5.31 21.23 -0.18
CA ASP A 11 -5.26 22.01 1.07
C ASP A 11 -3.99 21.74 1.91
N GLY A 12 -3.06 20.93 1.39
CA GLY A 12 -1.81 20.60 2.08
C GLY A 12 -1.98 19.63 3.25
N THR A 13 -3.18 19.12 3.51
CA THR A 13 -3.38 18.06 4.50
C THR A 13 -3.01 16.71 3.90
N GLU A 14 -2.10 15.98 4.56
CA GLU A 14 -1.95 14.55 4.25
C GLU A 14 -3.27 13.86 4.66
N PRO A 15 -3.94 13.13 3.76
CA PRO A 15 -5.10 12.37 4.17
C PRO A 15 -4.68 11.37 5.25
N ARG A 16 -5.47 11.28 6.33
CA ARG A 16 -5.34 10.24 7.37
C ARG A 16 -5.74 8.86 6.83
N GLY A 17 -5.14 8.45 5.71
CA GLY A 17 -5.40 7.19 5.02
C GLY A 17 -5.16 7.27 3.51
N SER A 18 -4.64 6.19 2.92
CA SER A 18 -4.52 6.07 1.46
C SER A 18 -5.89 5.85 0.83
N VAL A 19 -6.28 6.73 -0.09
CA VAL A 19 -7.47 6.56 -0.93
C VAL A 19 -7.05 5.91 -2.24
N TRP A 20 -7.75 4.84 -2.63
CA TRP A 20 -7.44 4.05 -3.81
C TRP A 20 -8.35 4.45 -4.96
N GLN A 21 -7.85 4.41 -6.19
CA GLN A 21 -8.67 4.74 -7.35
C GLN A 21 -8.68 3.60 -8.36
N ARG A 22 -9.85 3.30 -8.93
CA ARG A 22 -10.01 2.40 -10.08
C ARG A 22 -10.36 3.22 -11.31
N THR A 23 -9.62 3.05 -12.40
CA THR A 23 -10.03 3.57 -13.71
C THR A 23 -11.18 2.74 -14.25
N ASN A 24 -12.28 3.40 -14.55
CA ASN A 24 -13.46 2.84 -15.18
C ASN A 24 -13.28 2.77 -16.71
N SER A 25 -14.17 2.03 -17.38
CA SER A 25 -14.13 1.86 -18.84
C SER A 25 -14.33 3.16 -19.62
N ASP A 26 -14.92 4.18 -19.00
CA ASP A 26 -15.14 5.53 -19.53
C ASP A 26 -13.97 6.49 -19.22
N GLY A 27 -12.88 6.00 -18.63
CA GLY A 27 -11.73 6.80 -18.25
C GLY A 27 -11.90 7.59 -16.94
N THR A 28 -13.06 7.49 -16.27
CA THR A 28 -13.26 8.10 -14.95
C THR A 28 -12.56 7.30 -13.85
N PHE A 29 -12.37 7.91 -12.68
CA PHE A 29 -11.76 7.26 -11.53
C PHE A 29 -12.77 7.12 -10.39
N SER A 30 -12.97 5.91 -9.91
CA SER A 30 -13.76 5.65 -8.70
C SER A 30 -12.83 5.50 -7.51
N LYS A 31 -13.01 6.35 -6.48
CA LYS A 31 -12.37 6.16 -5.18
C LYS A 31 -12.93 4.88 -4.54
N LEU A 32 -12.12 3.85 -4.47
CA LEU A 32 -12.33 2.74 -3.55
C LEU A 32 -11.87 3.28 -2.18
N GLY A 33 -12.74 3.21 -1.16
CA GLY A 33 -12.47 3.72 0.19
C GLY A 33 -11.19 3.13 0.83
N PRO A 34 -10.94 3.28 2.13
CA PRO A 34 -9.73 2.68 2.74
C PRO A 34 -9.74 1.15 2.51
N VAL A 35 -8.90 0.66 1.59
CA VAL A 35 -8.93 -0.74 1.11
C VAL A 35 -8.22 -1.70 2.07
N LEU A 36 -7.48 -1.19 3.06
CA LEU A 36 -6.71 -2.01 3.99
C LEU A 36 -6.80 -1.47 5.41
N PRO A 37 -7.28 -2.26 6.40
CA PRO A 37 -7.05 -1.92 7.79
C PRO A 37 -5.55 -1.88 8.04
N LEU A 38 -5.11 -0.91 8.85
CA LEU A 38 -3.70 -0.77 9.20
C LEU A 38 -3.23 -2.07 9.87
N PRO A 39 -2.21 -2.77 9.34
CA PRO A 39 -1.72 -3.97 9.98
C PRO A 39 -1.18 -3.63 11.38
N GLU A 40 -1.41 -4.53 12.34
CA GLU A 40 -0.86 -4.36 13.68
C GLU A 40 0.67 -4.24 13.63
N GLY A 41 1.24 -3.36 14.46
CA GLY A 41 2.69 -3.09 14.48
C GLY A 41 3.15 -1.93 13.61
N TYR A 42 2.26 -1.35 12.78
CA TYR A 42 2.58 -0.23 11.91
C TYR A 42 1.92 1.08 12.36
N THR A 43 2.51 2.20 11.94
CA THR A 43 1.94 3.54 12.07
C THR A 43 1.01 3.82 10.89
N GLY A 44 0.21 4.89 10.95
CA GLY A 44 -0.64 5.34 9.84
C GLY A 44 0.13 5.80 8.59
N HIS A 45 1.47 5.85 8.63
CA HIS A 45 2.29 6.24 7.49
C HIS A 45 2.44 5.07 6.51
N VAL A 46 1.49 5.01 5.57
CA VAL A 46 1.49 4.06 4.45
C VAL A 46 1.50 4.82 3.12
N ARG A 47 2.36 4.40 2.18
CA ARG A 47 2.61 5.14 0.93
C ARG A 47 2.80 4.20 -0.27
N ASP A 48 2.55 4.78 -1.44
CA ASP A 48 2.91 4.30 -2.77
C ASP A 48 2.61 2.83 -3.06
N PRO A 49 1.33 2.45 -2.96
CA PRO A 49 0.98 1.08 -3.23
C PRO A 49 1.09 0.72 -4.71
N LYS A 50 1.73 -0.43 -4.96
CA LYS A 50 1.83 -1.02 -6.30
C LYS A 50 1.09 -2.33 -6.35
N VAL A 51 0.06 -2.41 -7.19
CA VAL A 51 -0.76 -3.62 -7.36
C VAL A 51 -0.54 -4.22 -8.75
N TRP A 52 -0.44 -5.54 -8.83
CA TRP A 52 -0.36 -6.27 -10.09
C TRP A 52 -1.05 -7.64 -9.99
N ARG A 53 -1.33 -8.25 -11.14
CA ARG A 53 -1.87 -9.61 -11.23
C ARG A 53 -0.78 -10.55 -11.73
N TYR A 54 -0.61 -11.68 -11.07
CA TYR A 54 0.32 -12.73 -11.47
C TYR A 54 -0.29 -14.11 -11.19
N GLN A 55 -0.23 -15.00 -12.17
CA GLN A 55 -0.80 -16.36 -12.08
C GLN A 55 -2.21 -16.41 -11.47
N GLY A 56 -3.10 -15.55 -11.95
CA GLY A 56 -4.50 -15.51 -11.52
C GLY A 56 -4.76 -14.80 -10.18
N ARG A 57 -3.73 -14.47 -9.38
CA ARG A 57 -3.86 -13.79 -8.08
C ARG A 57 -3.41 -12.33 -8.16
N TRP A 58 -3.96 -11.49 -7.29
CA TRP A 58 -3.54 -10.10 -7.13
C TRP A 58 -2.51 -9.99 -6.02
N TYR A 59 -1.55 -9.09 -6.22
CA TYR A 59 -0.50 -8.79 -5.27
C TYR A 59 -0.37 -7.29 -5.11
N MET A 60 0.03 -6.87 -3.92
CA MET A 60 0.27 -5.47 -3.60
C MET A 60 1.55 -5.33 -2.77
N VAL A 61 2.40 -4.40 -3.16
CA VAL A 61 3.47 -3.89 -2.29
C VAL A 61 3.04 -2.56 -1.70
N LEU A 62 3.28 -2.36 -0.41
CA LEU A 62 3.00 -1.12 0.31
C LEU A 62 4.21 -0.68 1.14
N GLY A 63 4.64 0.57 0.97
CA GLY A 63 5.61 1.18 1.87
C GLY A 63 4.92 1.55 3.19
N ALA A 64 5.49 1.16 4.32
CA ALA A 64 4.94 1.42 5.65
C ALA A 64 6.05 1.84 6.62
N GLN A 65 5.66 2.51 7.71
CA GLN A 65 6.55 2.78 8.83
C GLN A 65 6.08 2.02 10.06
N ASP A 66 6.99 1.25 10.68
CA ASP A 66 6.69 0.53 11.92
C ASP A 66 6.63 1.46 13.13
N ARG A 67 6.17 0.95 14.29
CA ARG A 67 6.09 1.75 15.53
C ARG A 67 7.43 2.29 16.05
N GLN A 68 8.55 1.74 15.58
CA GLN A 68 9.90 2.20 15.89
C GLN A 68 10.40 3.25 14.88
N LYS A 69 9.50 3.74 14.01
CA LYS A 69 9.75 4.72 12.95
C LYS A 69 10.65 4.21 11.83
N ARG A 70 10.73 2.89 11.63
CA ARG A 70 11.59 2.28 10.61
C ARG A 70 10.79 1.97 9.35
N GLY A 71 11.41 2.19 8.20
CA GLY A 71 10.81 1.91 6.89
C GLY A 71 10.70 0.41 6.63
N LYS A 72 9.52 -0.01 6.16
CA LYS A 72 9.16 -1.39 5.85
C LYS A 72 8.44 -1.47 4.51
N VAL A 73 8.59 -2.59 3.83
CA VAL A 73 7.89 -2.91 2.58
C VAL A 73 7.06 -4.16 2.82
N LEU A 74 5.74 -4.01 2.75
CA LEU A 74 4.79 -5.09 3.01
C LEU A 74 4.28 -5.69 1.71
N LEU A 75 4.11 -7.01 1.70
CA LEU A 75 3.46 -7.72 0.61
C LEU A 75 2.06 -8.16 1.05
N PHE A 76 1.09 -7.93 0.20
CA PHE A 76 -0.26 -8.47 0.34
C PHE A 76 -0.65 -9.29 -0.89
N SER A 77 -1.55 -10.25 -0.70
CA SER A 77 -2.21 -10.95 -1.80
C SER A 77 -3.72 -10.93 -1.69
N SER A 78 -4.41 -11.01 -2.83
CA SER A 78 -5.87 -11.01 -2.90
C SER A 78 -6.35 -11.88 -4.06
N ALA A 79 -7.54 -12.48 -3.90
CA ALA A 79 -8.24 -13.15 -4.99
C ALA A 79 -9.11 -12.19 -5.80
N ASP A 80 -9.58 -11.10 -5.18
CA ASP A 80 -10.72 -10.31 -5.67
C ASP A 80 -10.51 -8.79 -5.64
N LEU A 81 -9.33 -8.29 -5.21
CA LEU A 81 -8.99 -6.88 -4.98
C LEU A 81 -9.71 -6.20 -3.79
N HIS A 82 -10.59 -6.90 -3.11
CA HIS A 82 -11.36 -6.38 -1.98
C HIS A 82 -10.83 -6.90 -0.65
N GLN A 83 -10.53 -8.20 -0.59
CA GLN A 83 -9.97 -8.85 0.59
C GLN A 83 -8.48 -9.08 0.39
N TRP A 84 -7.67 -8.45 1.24
CA TRP A 84 -6.21 -8.52 1.19
C TRP A 84 -5.67 -9.28 2.39
N ARG A 85 -4.82 -10.27 2.12
CA ARG A 85 -4.06 -11.01 3.13
C ARG A 85 -2.66 -10.46 3.21
N ASN A 86 -2.18 -10.17 4.42
CA ASN A 86 -0.79 -9.80 4.68
C ASN A 86 0.10 -11.04 4.52
N GLU A 87 1.07 -10.99 3.63
CA GLU A 87 2.07 -12.05 3.38
C GLU A 87 3.39 -11.79 4.13
N GLY A 88 3.51 -10.64 4.80
CA GLY A 88 4.66 -10.25 5.61
C GLY A 88 5.49 -9.12 5.02
N GLU A 89 6.58 -8.84 5.71
CA GLU A 89 7.59 -7.87 5.30
C GLU A 89 8.54 -8.52 4.27
N ILE A 90 8.78 -7.84 3.15
CA ILE A 90 9.67 -8.33 2.08
C ILE A 90 10.95 -7.51 1.93
N ALA A 91 10.99 -6.32 2.52
CA ALA A 91 12.19 -5.47 2.63
C ALA A 91 12.00 -4.43 3.74
N GLY A 92 13.10 -3.81 4.17
CA GLY A 92 13.11 -2.76 5.19
C GLY A 92 14.12 -3.06 6.29
N TYR A 93 14.11 -2.23 7.34
CA TYR A 93 15.08 -2.34 8.42
C TYR A 93 15.13 -3.74 9.02
N GLY A 94 16.32 -4.36 9.05
CA GLY A 94 16.56 -5.66 9.66
C GLY A 94 16.06 -6.86 8.82
N ILE A 95 15.77 -6.64 7.54
CA ILE A 95 15.44 -7.71 6.58
C ILE A 95 16.55 -7.82 5.54
N ASN A 96 17.06 -9.04 5.32
CA ASN A 96 18.12 -9.32 4.34
C ASN A 96 19.32 -8.36 4.46
N ASP A 97 19.78 -8.11 5.70
CA ASP A 97 20.92 -7.23 6.01
C ASP A 97 20.78 -5.76 5.59
N LEU A 98 19.55 -5.30 5.27
CA LEU A 98 19.25 -3.87 5.09
C LEU A 98 19.08 -3.21 6.46
N HIS A 99 20.21 -2.83 7.06
CA HIS A 99 20.25 -2.16 8.35
C HIS A 99 20.00 -0.65 8.23
N ASP A 100 20.46 0.00 7.14
CA ASP A 100 20.40 1.45 6.96
C ASP A 100 19.89 1.86 5.57
N ALA A 101 18.72 1.38 5.17
CA ALA A 101 18.01 1.93 4.03
C ALA A 101 17.19 3.16 4.46
N GLY A 102 17.87 4.23 4.87
CA GLY A 102 17.30 5.54 5.16
C GLY A 102 18.07 6.64 4.44
N TYR A 103 17.36 7.55 3.76
CA TYR A 103 17.91 8.84 3.32
C TYR A 103 17.89 9.84 4.47
#